data_AF-A0A938CPV1-F1
#
_entry.id   AF-A0A938CPV1-F1
#
_cell.length_a   1.000
_cell.length_b   1.000
_cell.length_c   1.000
_cell.angle_alpha   90.00
_cell.angle_beta   90.00
_cell.angle_gamma   90.00
#
_symmetry.space_group_name_H-M   'P 1'
#
loop_
_entity.id
_entity.type
_entity.pdbx_description
1 polymer ?
#
loop_
_entity_poly.entity_id
_entity_poly.type
_entity_poly.pdbx_seq_one_letter_code
_entity_poly.pdbx_strand_id
1 'polypeptide(L)'
;MSNFASEIGNAVAGKPYDAAIACAIACKETGFIWISRSSTMDADDLLPLMVGDASGDVAGAPRSAFPRNTAEFRNEFGQAFTNKLIAEANKARALRGLSPAQIVYKGYGIFQYDLQHVRNDQSFFENLLWHDIGPCIERMTRELDRTFALSGGARREGVRRYNGSGPRAELYADHVMAFADWCEEVTG
;
A
#
# COMPACT_ATOMS: atom_id res chain seq x y z
N MET A 1 3.61 -16.82 -12.44
CA MET A 1 3.92 -15.63 -11.61
C MET A 1 5.36 -15.24 -11.84
N SER A 2 5.63 -14.24 -12.69
CA SER A 2 7.01 -13.91 -13.09
C SER A 2 7.47 -12.50 -12.76
N ASN A 3 6.56 -11.55 -12.49
CA ASN A 3 6.96 -10.14 -12.43
C ASN A 3 7.79 -9.79 -11.18
N PHE A 4 7.35 -10.23 -9.99
CA PHE A 4 7.98 -9.83 -8.71
C PHE A 4 8.26 -11.00 -7.76
N ALA A 5 8.20 -12.23 -8.25
CA ALA A 5 8.29 -13.42 -7.41
C ALA A 5 9.67 -13.54 -6.73
N SER A 6 10.74 -13.19 -7.44
CA SER A 6 12.11 -13.25 -6.89
C SER A 6 12.31 -12.21 -5.79
N GLU A 7 11.86 -10.98 -6.03
CA GLU A 7 11.97 -9.86 -5.11
C GLU A 7 11.21 -10.15 -3.82
N ILE A 8 9.99 -10.66 -3.91
CA ILE A 8 9.18 -11.05 -2.75
C ILE A 8 9.83 -12.23 -2.03
N GLY A 9 10.18 -13.31 -2.75
CA GLY A 9 10.77 -14.50 -2.16
C GLY A 9 12.07 -14.21 -1.40
N ASN A 10 12.95 -13.39 -1.98
CA ASN A 10 14.19 -12.97 -1.33
C ASN A 10 13.93 -12.13 -0.08
N ALA A 11 12.96 -11.23 -0.13
CA ALA A 11 12.67 -10.32 0.98
C ALA A 11 12.00 -10.98 2.18
N VAL A 12 11.33 -12.12 1.98
CA VAL A 12 10.65 -12.89 3.04
C VAL A 12 11.42 -14.14 3.48
N ALA A 13 12.56 -14.44 2.85
CA ALA A 13 13.36 -15.61 3.18
C ALA A 13 13.79 -15.61 4.67
N GLY A 14 13.48 -16.71 5.37
CA GLY A 14 13.83 -16.89 6.79
C GLY A 14 12.97 -16.08 7.77
N LYS A 15 11.91 -15.42 7.30
CA LYS A 15 11.00 -14.63 8.13
C LYS A 15 9.84 -15.48 8.67
N PRO A 16 9.15 -15.05 9.74
CA PRO A 16 7.99 -15.76 10.28
C PRO A 16 6.71 -15.62 9.42
N TYR A 17 6.84 -15.01 8.24
CA TYR A 17 5.82 -14.86 7.21
C TYR A 17 6.46 -15.15 5.84
N ASP A 18 5.64 -15.38 4.84
CA ASP A 18 6.04 -15.92 3.54
C ASP A 18 5.52 -15.07 2.37
N ALA A 19 5.83 -15.53 1.16
CA ALA A 19 5.38 -14.89 -0.08
C ALA A 19 3.85 -14.87 -0.19
N ALA A 20 3.17 -15.89 0.34
CA ALA A 20 1.71 -15.94 0.35
C ALA A 20 1.11 -14.79 1.19
N ILE A 21 1.65 -14.49 2.37
CA ILE A 21 1.25 -13.32 3.16
C ILE A 21 1.52 -12.01 2.41
N ALA A 22 2.69 -11.85 1.80
CA ALA A 22 3.01 -10.66 1.02
C ALA A 22 2.04 -10.45 -0.14
N CYS A 23 1.79 -11.50 -0.94
CA CYS A 23 0.82 -11.47 -2.04
C CYS A 23 -0.61 -11.21 -1.55
N ALA A 24 -1.02 -11.83 -0.43
CA ALA A 24 -2.34 -11.63 0.16
C ALA A 24 -2.56 -10.18 0.62
N ILE A 25 -1.54 -9.54 1.20
CA ILE A 25 -1.58 -8.12 1.54
C ILE A 25 -1.71 -7.29 0.25
N ALA A 26 -0.91 -7.53 -0.78
CA ALA A 26 -1.05 -6.82 -2.07
C ALA A 26 -2.47 -6.96 -2.67
N CYS A 27 -3.05 -8.16 -2.65
CA CYS A 27 -4.42 -8.43 -3.07
C CYS A 27 -5.44 -7.63 -2.23
N LYS A 28 -5.27 -7.62 -0.90
CA LYS A 28 -6.17 -6.91 0.01
C LYS A 28 -6.10 -5.40 -0.15
N GLU A 29 -4.91 -4.87 -0.37
CA GLU A 29 -4.67 -3.43 -0.43
C GLU A 29 -5.06 -2.84 -1.79
N THR A 30 -4.71 -3.51 -2.89
CA THR A 30 -4.87 -2.93 -4.23
C THR A 30 -5.34 -3.93 -5.29
N GLY A 31 -5.58 -5.19 -4.96
CA GLY A 31 -6.02 -6.23 -5.90
C GLY A 31 -7.25 -5.84 -6.72
N PHE A 32 -8.21 -5.15 -6.10
CA PHE A 32 -9.40 -4.62 -6.78
C PHE A 32 -9.09 -3.59 -7.89
N ILE A 33 -7.89 -3.01 -7.90
CA ILE A 33 -7.40 -2.12 -8.95
C ILE A 33 -6.71 -2.94 -10.05
N TRP A 34 -5.74 -3.79 -9.70
CA TRP A 34 -4.83 -4.36 -10.70
C TRP A 34 -5.22 -5.74 -11.24
N ILE A 35 -5.97 -6.57 -10.50
CA ILE A 35 -6.24 -7.97 -10.91
C ILE A 35 -6.90 -8.04 -12.29
N SER A 36 -7.97 -7.28 -12.51
CA SER A 36 -8.70 -7.26 -13.79
C SER A 36 -7.94 -6.60 -14.94
N ARG A 37 -6.81 -5.95 -14.65
CA ARG A 37 -5.98 -5.21 -15.62
C ARG A 37 -4.66 -5.92 -15.93
N SER A 38 -4.28 -6.88 -15.09
CA SER A 38 -3.02 -7.63 -15.20
C SER A 38 -2.86 -8.46 -16.48
N SER A 39 -3.96 -8.73 -17.18
CA SER A 39 -3.94 -9.40 -18.49
C SER A 39 -3.78 -8.46 -19.68
N THR A 40 -3.88 -7.14 -19.47
CA THR A 40 -3.90 -6.12 -20.54
C THR A 40 -2.91 -4.98 -20.32
N MET A 41 -2.27 -4.91 -19.15
CA MET A 41 -1.31 -3.87 -18.79
C MET A 41 -0.08 -4.54 -18.18
N ASP A 42 1.10 -4.04 -18.56
CA ASP A 42 2.36 -4.49 -18.00
C ASP A 42 2.49 -4.04 -16.54
N ALA A 43 3.25 -4.82 -15.76
CA ALA A 43 3.41 -4.55 -14.33
C ALA A 43 4.08 -3.19 -14.07
N ASP A 44 5.03 -2.80 -14.91
CA ASP A 44 5.76 -1.53 -14.83
C ASP A 44 4.85 -0.32 -15.10
N ASP A 45 3.81 -0.48 -15.93
CA ASP A 45 2.82 0.56 -16.17
C ASP A 45 1.75 0.61 -15.07
N LEU A 46 1.43 -0.54 -14.48
CA LEU A 46 0.35 -0.67 -13.52
C LEU A 46 0.78 -0.32 -12.09
N LEU A 47 2.00 -0.70 -11.69
CA LEU A 47 2.52 -0.50 -10.34
C LEU A 47 2.54 0.99 -9.90
N PRO A 48 3.00 1.96 -10.71
CA PRO A 48 2.95 3.38 -10.36
C PRO A 48 1.54 3.92 -10.05
N LEU A 49 0.51 3.25 -10.60
CA LEU A 49 -0.89 3.65 -10.48
C LEU A 49 -1.56 3.12 -9.21
N MET A 50 -0.83 2.38 -8.37
CA MET A 50 -1.30 1.88 -7.07
C MET A 50 -1.35 3.00 -6.01
N VAL A 51 -2.06 4.08 -6.35
CA VAL A 51 -2.29 5.25 -5.48
C VAL A 51 -3.78 5.30 -5.13
N GLY A 52 -4.06 5.16 -3.84
CA GLY A 52 -5.39 4.87 -3.31
C GLY A 52 -5.77 5.72 -2.12
N ASP A 53 -7.07 5.71 -1.84
CA ASP A 53 -7.73 6.32 -0.68
C ASP A 53 -7.51 7.85 -0.57
N ALA A 54 -8.58 8.63 -0.70
CA ALA A 54 -8.47 10.09 -0.59
C ALA A 54 -8.08 10.49 0.85
N SER A 55 -7.33 11.58 1.02
CA SER A 55 -7.22 12.21 2.35
C SER A 55 -8.60 12.69 2.83
N GLY A 56 -8.67 13.24 4.04
CA GLY A 56 -9.93 13.69 4.66
C GLY A 56 -10.60 14.89 3.97
N ASP A 57 -10.30 15.16 2.70
CA ASP A 57 -10.98 16.12 1.84
C ASP A 57 -12.35 15.61 1.34
N VAL A 58 -12.62 14.30 1.44
CA VAL A 58 -13.90 13.71 0.99
C VAL A 58 -14.93 13.68 2.12
N ALA A 59 -16.11 14.26 1.86
CA ALA A 59 -17.21 14.26 2.81
C ALA A 59 -17.60 12.83 3.25
N GLY A 60 -17.81 12.64 4.56
CA GLY A 60 -18.12 11.33 5.13
C GLY A 60 -16.90 10.42 5.38
N ALA A 61 -15.69 10.84 4.98
CA ALA A 61 -14.45 10.11 5.20
C ALA A 61 -13.39 10.95 5.95
N PRO A 62 -13.69 11.42 7.18
CA PRO A 62 -12.74 12.22 7.93
C PRO A 62 -11.48 11.42 8.28
N ARG A 63 -10.34 12.11 8.31
CA ARG A 63 -9.04 11.54 8.67
C ARG A 63 -8.46 12.28 9.88
N SER A 64 -8.00 11.53 10.88
CA SER A 64 -7.31 12.06 12.06
C SER A 64 -5.79 12.09 11.89
N ALA A 65 -5.21 11.08 11.24
CA ALA A 65 -3.78 11.02 10.95
C ALA A 65 -3.35 12.13 9.96
N PHE A 66 -2.12 12.60 10.08
CA PHE A 66 -1.57 13.57 9.14
C PHE A 66 -1.41 12.95 7.74
N PRO A 67 -1.64 13.67 6.63
CA PRO A 67 -2.37 14.93 6.59
C PRO A 67 -3.87 14.66 6.72
N ARG A 68 -4.56 15.47 7.52
CA ARG A 68 -6.02 15.43 7.68
C ARG A 68 -6.72 15.83 6.40
N ASN A 69 -6.10 16.72 5.61
CA ASN A 69 -6.59 17.16 4.31
C ASN A 69 -5.44 17.73 3.46
N THR A 70 -5.73 18.04 2.20
CA THR A 70 -4.76 18.54 1.23
C THR A 70 -4.17 19.88 1.63
N ALA A 71 -4.96 20.75 2.28
CA ALA A 71 -4.48 22.04 2.76
C ALA A 71 -3.41 21.87 3.87
N GLU A 72 -3.61 20.94 4.80
CA GLU A 72 -2.64 20.64 5.85
C GLU A 72 -1.33 20.11 5.27
N PHE A 73 -1.39 19.18 4.30
CA PHE A 73 -0.19 18.71 3.60
C PHE A 73 0.55 19.86 2.91
N ARG A 74 -0.19 20.72 2.19
CA ARG A 74 0.37 21.86 1.46
C ARG A 74 1.05 22.88 2.37
N ASN A 75 0.49 23.12 3.55
CA ASN A 75 1.06 24.05 4.51
C ASN A 75 2.41 23.54 5.06
N GLU A 76 2.57 22.22 5.21
CA GLU A 76 3.80 21.62 5.76
C GLU A 76 4.88 21.39 4.70
N PHE A 77 4.50 20.89 3.51
CA PHE A 77 5.44 20.44 2.48
C PHE A 77 5.49 21.33 1.23
N GLY A 78 4.67 22.38 1.17
CA GLY A 78 4.67 23.35 0.09
C GLY A 78 3.89 22.94 -1.16
N GLN A 79 3.62 23.93 -2.01
CA GLN A 79 2.76 23.79 -3.19
C GLN A 79 3.33 22.83 -4.24
N ALA A 80 4.64 22.89 -4.51
CA ALA A 80 5.27 22.12 -5.57
C ALA A 80 5.15 20.61 -5.30
N PHE A 81 5.49 20.16 -4.09
CA PHE A 81 5.38 18.76 -3.72
C PHE A 81 3.92 18.30 -3.64
N THR A 82 3.02 19.14 -3.10
CA THR A 82 1.58 18.87 -3.12
C THR A 82 1.06 18.64 -4.53
N ASN A 83 1.42 19.50 -5.49
CA ASN A 83 0.99 19.38 -6.88
C ASN A 83 1.52 18.12 -7.54
N LYS A 84 2.76 17.71 -7.22
CA LYS A 84 3.33 16.45 -7.69
C LYS A 84 2.49 15.26 -7.24
N LEU A 85 2.15 15.19 -5.95
CA LEU A 85 1.31 14.10 -5.43
C LEU A 85 -0.12 14.12 -5.99
N ILE A 86 -0.71 15.30 -6.18
CA ILE A 86 -2.02 15.45 -6.85
C ILE A 86 -1.95 14.95 -8.29
N ALA A 87 -0.87 15.23 -9.03
CA ALA A 87 -0.70 14.74 -10.40
C ALA A 87 -0.66 13.21 -10.46
N GLU A 88 0.10 12.57 -9.57
CA GLU A 88 0.16 11.10 -9.45
C GLU A 88 -1.20 10.51 -9.05
N ALA A 89 -1.88 11.09 -8.07
CA ALA A 89 -3.23 10.67 -7.69
C ALA A 89 -4.21 10.77 -8.86
N ASN A 90 -4.10 11.80 -9.70
CA ASN A 90 -4.94 11.98 -10.88
C ASN A 90 -4.69 10.93 -11.97
N LYS A 91 -3.46 10.43 -12.15
CA LYS A 91 -3.18 9.27 -13.02
C LYS A 91 -3.92 8.03 -12.53
N ALA A 92 -3.83 7.73 -11.23
CA ALA A 92 -4.55 6.60 -10.63
C ALA A 92 -6.09 6.79 -10.65
N ARG A 93 -6.59 8.03 -10.58
CA ARG A 93 -8.02 8.35 -10.76
C ARG A 93 -8.48 8.05 -12.18
N ALA A 94 -7.70 8.44 -13.20
CA ALA A 94 -8.01 8.17 -14.59
C ALA A 94 -8.13 6.66 -14.86
N LEU A 95 -7.26 5.83 -14.29
CA LEU A 95 -7.33 4.36 -14.39
C LEU A 95 -8.67 3.78 -13.88
N ARG A 96 -9.31 4.48 -12.92
CA ARG A 96 -10.58 4.11 -12.30
C ARG A 96 -11.78 4.83 -12.91
N GLY A 97 -11.59 5.56 -14.02
CA GLY A 97 -12.65 6.33 -14.68
C GLY A 97 -13.12 7.56 -13.88
N LEU A 98 -12.31 8.05 -12.95
CA LEU A 98 -12.65 9.22 -12.12
C LEU A 98 -12.06 10.49 -12.72
N SER A 99 -12.84 11.58 -12.72
CA SER A 99 -12.37 12.91 -13.13
C SER A 99 -11.22 13.41 -12.25
N PRO A 100 -10.33 14.28 -12.74
CA PRO A 100 -9.28 14.88 -11.92
C PRO A 100 -9.83 15.60 -10.68
N ALA A 101 -9.07 15.60 -9.59
CA ALA A 101 -9.37 16.32 -8.35
C ALA A 101 -8.11 17.01 -7.80
N GLN A 102 -8.31 18.06 -7.00
CA GLN A 102 -7.25 18.79 -6.30
C GLN A 102 -7.04 18.23 -4.89
N ILE A 103 -6.85 16.92 -4.80
CA ILE A 103 -6.80 16.17 -3.54
C ILE A 103 -5.56 15.28 -3.53
N VAL A 104 -4.77 15.31 -2.46
CA VAL A 104 -3.72 14.31 -2.23
C VAL A 104 -4.36 12.99 -1.79
N TYR A 105 -3.82 11.88 -2.27
CA TYR A 105 -4.23 10.57 -1.77
C TYR A 105 -3.35 10.20 -0.57
N LYS A 106 -3.75 9.21 0.23
CA LYS A 106 -3.00 8.81 1.42
C LYS A 106 -2.32 7.45 1.29
N GLY A 107 -2.74 6.57 0.38
CA GLY A 107 -2.09 5.27 0.17
C GLY A 107 -1.24 5.26 -1.10
N TYR A 108 0.03 4.89 -0.97
CA TYR A 108 0.99 4.85 -2.07
C TYR A 108 1.64 3.47 -2.23
N GLY A 109 1.65 2.96 -3.45
CA GLY A 109 2.21 1.65 -3.80
C GLY A 109 1.26 0.48 -3.57
N ILE A 110 1.70 -0.69 -4.04
CA ILE A 110 0.88 -1.92 -4.03
C ILE A 110 0.45 -2.37 -2.62
N PHE A 111 1.24 -2.01 -1.60
CA PHE A 111 0.97 -2.27 -0.17
C PHE A 111 0.37 -1.07 0.59
N GLN A 112 -0.02 -0.01 -0.11
CA GLN A 112 -0.66 1.20 0.43
C GLN A 112 0.10 1.86 1.59
N TYR A 113 1.38 2.21 1.37
CA TYR A 113 2.19 2.94 2.35
C TYR A 113 1.57 4.32 2.63
N ASP A 114 1.25 4.58 3.90
CA ASP A 114 0.44 5.73 4.29
C ASP A 114 1.24 7.05 4.26
N LEU A 115 0.65 8.09 3.67
CA LEU A 115 1.25 9.42 3.50
C LEU A 115 1.68 10.08 4.82
N GLN A 116 1.15 9.65 5.97
CA GLN A 116 1.62 10.13 7.27
C GLN A 116 3.12 9.91 7.47
N HIS A 117 3.69 8.90 6.82
CA HIS A 117 5.10 8.57 6.91
C HIS A 117 6.01 9.57 6.21
N VAL A 118 5.48 10.49 5.39
CA VAL A 118 6.26 11.55 4.73
C VAL A 118 7.12 12.35 5.71
N ARG A 119 6.69 12.50 6.96
CA ARG A 119 7.46 13.20 8.00
C ARG A 119 8.77 12.51 8.38
N ASN A 120 8.86 11.20 8.16
CA ASN A 120 10.04 10.38 8.51
C ASN A 120 10.69 9.72 7.28
N ASP A 121 10.01 9.72 6.13
CA ASP A 121 10.43 9.08 4.88
C ASP A 121 9.98 9.91 3.67
N GLN A 122 10.27 11.22 3.71
CA GLN A 122 9.92 12.17 2.66
C GLN A 122 10.43 11.73 1.29
N SER A 123 11.65 11.15 1.24
CA SER A 123 12.31 10.72 0.01
C SER A 123 11.50 9.68 -0.77
N PHE A 124 10.76 8.79 -0.09
CA PHE A 124 9.88 7.84 -0.76
C PHE A 124 8.84 8.52 -1.64
N PHE A 125 8.23 9.57 -1.08
CA PHE A 125 7.15 10.27 -1.72
C PHE A 125 7.67 11.29 -2.75
N GLU A 126 8.75 12.01 -2.42
CA GLU A 126 9.34 12.99 -3.32
C GLU A 126 9.97 12.34 -4.55
N ASN A 127 10.60 11.18 -4.40
CA ASN A 127 11.27 10.48 -5.51
C ASN A 127 10.38 9.44 -6.20
N LEU A 128 9.08 9.38 -5.84
CA LEU A 128 8.12 8.46 -6.42
C LEU A 128 8.52 6.98 -6.29
N LEU A 129 9.18 6.61 -5.20
CA LEU A 129 9.78 5.28 -5.04
C LEU A 129 8.74 4.13 -5.02
N TRP A 130 7.45 4.43 -4.92
CA TRP A 130 6.40 3.42 -5.09
C TRP A 130 6.20 2.96 -6.54
N HIS A 131 6.85 3.63 -7.49
CA HIS A 131 6.90 3.21 -8.90
C HIS A 131 7.70 1.91 -9.05
N ASP A 132 8.60 1.62 -8.11
CA ASP A 132 9.42 0.42 -8.07
C ASP A 132 8.94 -0.55 -6.98
N ILE A 133 9.00 -1.85 -7.25
CA ILE A 133 8.52 -2.86 -6.30
C ILE A 133 9.46 -2.99 -5.09
N GLY A 134 10.77 -2.82 -5.28
CA GLY A 134 11.78 -2.97 -4.24
C GLY A 134 11.53 -2.07 -3.01
N PRO A 135 11.43 -0.74 -3.20
CA PRO A 135 11.10 0.18 -2.11
C PRO A 135 9.74 -0.09 -1.44
N CYS A 136 8.77 -0.63 -2.17
CA CYS A 136 7.48 -1.05 -1.61
C CYS A 136 7.65 -2.27 -0.68
N ILE A 137 8.37 -3.29 -1.14
CA ILE A 137 8.66 -4.51 -0.37
C ILE A 137 9.47 -4.19 0.89
N GLU A 138 10.47 -3.31 0.78
CA GLU A 138 11.28 -2.88 1.93
C GLU A 138 10.42 -2.31 3.07
N ARG A 139 9.47 -1.44 2.73
CA ARG A 139 8.57 -0.79 3.71
C ARG A 139 7.58 -1.77 4.31
N MET A 140 6.97 -2.62 3.48
CA MET A 140 6.05 -3.66 3.91
C MET A 140 6.76 -4.64 4.86
N THR A 141 7.93 -5.14 4.49
CA THR A 141 8.68 -6.09 5.30
C THR A 141 9.21 -5.48 6.59
N ARG A 142 9.68 -4.23 6.59
CA ARG A 142 10.07 -3.52 7.82
C ARG A 142 8.93 -3.45 8.84
N GLU A 143 7.71 -3.17 8.36
CA GLU A 143 6.54 -3.13 9.24
C GLU A 143 6.13 -4.54 9.70
N LEU A 144 6.11 -5.53 8.80
CA LEU A 144 5.80 -6.91 9.18
C LEU A 144 6.81 -7.49 10.16
N ASP A 145 8.11 -7.22 10.01
CA ASP A 145 9.14 -7.67 10.94
C ASP A 145 8.85 -7.18 12.36
N ARG A 146 8.48 -5.90 12.47
CA ARG A 146 8.07 -5.29 13.74
C ARG A 146 6.81 -5.94 14.30
N THR A 147 5.77 -6.14 13.48
CA THR A 147 4.48 -6.64 13.97
C THR A 147 4.48 -8.11 14.29
N PHE A 148 5.25 -8.92 13.56
CA PHE A 148 5.46 -10.33 13.86
C PHE A 148 6.35 -10.54 15.09
N ALA A 149 7.36 -9.69 15.30
CA ALA A 149 8.11 -9.72 16.56
C ALA A 149 7.18 -9.45 17.76
N LEU A 150 6.29 -8.46 17.64
CA LEU A 150 5.30 -8.13 18.68
C LEU A 150 4.19 -9.17 18.86
N SER A 151 3.93 -10.00 17.85
CA SER A 151 2.95 -11.10 17.92
C SER A 151 3.55 -12.41 18.42
N GLY A 152 4.86 -12.47 18.70
CA GLY A 152 5.56 -13.72 19.00
C GLY A 152 5.59 -14.67 17.80
N GLY A 153 5.55 -14.13 16.57
CA GLY A 153 5.52 -14.91 15.33
C GLY A 153 4.14 -15.45 14.93
N ALA A 154 3.08 -15.15 15.70
CA ALA A 154 1.73 -15.59 15.35
C ALA A 154 1.25 -14.91 14.06
N ARG A 155 1.04 -15.69 12.99
CA ARG A 155 0.76 -15.23 11.61
C ARG A 155 -0.41 -14.25 11.53
N ARG A 156 -1.61 -14.67 11.95
CA ARG A 156 -2.80 -13.81 11.92
C ARG A 156 -2.65 -12.56 12.78
N GLU A 157 -2.07 -12.67 13.97
CA GLU A 157 -1.88 -11.53 14.88
C GLU A 157 -0.85 -10.54 14.36
N GLY A 158 0.23 -11.01 13.71
CA GLY A 158 1.21 -10.16 13.04
C GLY A 158 0.60 -9.33 11.91
N VAL A 159 -0.28 -9.94 11.11
CA VAL A 159 -1.04 -9.27 10.05
C VAL A 159 -2.10 -8.31 10.62
N ARG A 160 -2.81 -8.70 11.68
CA ARG A 160 -3.76 -7.80 12.36
C ARG A 160 -3.06 -6.53 12.83
N ARG A 161 -1.88 -6.67 13.44
CA ARG A 161 -1.03 -5.56 13.90
C ARG A 161 -0.48 -4.72 12.77
N TYR A 162 -0.18 -5.32 11.61
CA TYR A 162 0.27 -4.60 10.40
C TYR A 162 -0.78 -3.59 9.95
N ASN A 163 -2.07 -3.97 9.98
CA ASN A 163 -3.13 -3.02 9.68
C ASN A 163 -3.43 -2.05 10.83
N GLY A 164 -3.41 -2.54 12.09
CA GLY A 164 -3.58 -1.71 13.27
C GLY A 164 -4.28 -2.43 14.42
N SER A 165 -5.39 -1.86 14.89
CA SER A 165 -6.14 -2.36 16.06
C SER A 165 -7.66 -2.22 15.91
N GLY A 166 -8.40 -3.00 16.70
CA GLY A 166 -9.86 -2.97 16.73
C GLY A 166 -10.53 -3.80 15.63
N PRO A 167 -11.87 -3.74 15.51
CA PRO A 167 -12.64 -4.67 14.67
C PRO A 167 -12.28 -4.64 13.19
N ARG A 168 -11.87 -3.48 12.65
CA ARG A 168 -11.42 -3.37 11.26
C ARG A 168 -10.12 -4.12 10.99
N ALA A 169 -9.19 -4.09 11.95
CA ALA A 169 -7.92 -4.80 11.85
C ALA A 169 -8.12 -6.32 12.00
N GLU A 170 -9.09 -6.76 12.81
CA GLU A 170 -9.48 -8.17 12.87
C GLU A 170 -10.01 -8.66 11.52
N LEU A 171 -10.98 -7.93 10.95
CA LEU A 171 -11.56 -8.27 9.65
C LEU A 171 -10.51 -8.21 8.53
N TYR A 172 -9.58 -7.26 8.60
CA TYR A 172 -8.45 -7.19 7.69
C TYR A 172 -7.61 -8.47 7.75
N ALA A 173 -7.25 -8.91 8.96
CA ALA A 173 -6.45 -10.12 9.14
C ALA A 173 -7.19 -11.35 8.59
N ASP A 174 -8.49 -11.47 8.84
CA ASP A 174 -9.29 -12.58 8.30
C ASP A 174 -9.28 -12.62 6.77
N HIS A 175 -9.45 -11.47 6.11
CA HIS A 175 -9.36 -11.39 4.66
C HIS A 175 -7.97 -11.73 4.13
N VAL A 176 -6.91 -11.26 4.79
CA VAL A 176 -5.54 -11.58 4.37
C VAL A 176 -5.24 -13.05 4.55
N MET A 177 -5.69 -13.69 5.64
CA MET A 177 -5.52 -15.15 5.80
C MET A 177 -6.26 -15.90 4.67
N ALA A 178 -7.50 -15.52 4.35
CA ALA A 178 -8.25 -16.16 3.26
C ALA A 178 -7.57 -15.97 1.89
N PHE A 179 -7.01 -14.79 1.62
CA PHE A 179 -6.23 -14.58 0.39
C PHE A 179 -4.90 -15.33 0.42
N ALA A 180 -4.28 -15.51 1.58
CA ALA A 180 -3.03 -16.27 1.70
C ALA A 180 -3.23 -17.72 1.30
N ASP A 181 -4.35 -18.35 1.71
CA ASP A 181 -4.70 -19.71 1.29
C ASP A 181 -4.74 -19.83 -0.24
N TRP A 182 -5.32 -18.86 -0.95
CA TRP A 182 -5.30 -18.83 -2.42
C TRP A 182 -3.92 -18.53 -3.00
N CYS A 183 -3.11 -17.72 -2.32
CA CYS A 183 -1.76 -17.39 -2.79
C CYS A 183 -0.81 -18.58 -2.60
N GLU A 184 -1.01 -19.44 -1.61
CA GLU A 184 -0.20 -20.64 -1.38
C GLU A 184 -0.27 -21.59 -2.57
N GLU A 185 -1.44 -21.75 -3.21
CA GLU A 185 -1.63 -22.61 -4.39
C GLU A 185 -0.77 -22.21 -5.59
N VAL A 186 -0.36 -20.94 -5.66
CA VAL A 186 0.45 -20.41 -6.76
C VAL A 186 1.90 -20.18 -6.32
N THR A 187 2.16 -19.83 -5.05
CA THR A 187 3.49 -19.47 -4.53
C THR A 187 4.27 -20.64 -3.92
N GLY A 188 3.60 -21.75 -3.58
CA GLY A 188 4.21 -23.01 -3.16
C GLY A 188 4.78 -23.81 -4.34
#